data_AF-A0A7J4P2E8-F1
#
_entry.id   AF-A0A7J4P2E8-F1
#
_cell.length_a   1.000
_cell.length_b   1.000
_cell.length_c   1.000
_cell.angle_alpha   90.00
_cell.angle_beta   90.00
_cell.angle_gamma   90.00
#
_symmetry.space_group_name_H-M   'P 1'
#
loop_
_entity.id
_entity.type
_entity.pdbx_description
1 polymer ?
#
loop_
_entity_poly.entity_id
_entity_poly.type
_entity_poly.pdbx_seq_one_letter_code
_entity_poly.pdbx_strand_id
1 'polypeptide(L)'
;MDRSPELETFKAQVFTESARRWNIDELKDNQVFRVYRDFFWKVKVDPTKTRPASEALLRRILRGNPLPTINTLVDAYNLASVATSIPFGAFDTDRMRGTPVMREAKPGEEFLG
;
A
#
# COMPACT_ATOMS: atom_id res chain seq x y z
N MET A 1 15.05 -4.49 17.04
CA MET A 1 15.37 -3.83 15.75
C MET A 1 15.44 -2.35 16.03
N ASP A 2 16.54 -1.72 15.64
CA ASP A 2 16.77 -0.30 15.89
C ASP A 2 15.84 0.53 15.00
N ARG A 3 15.05 1.42 15.60
CA ARG A 3 14.09 2.27 14.88
C ARG A 3 14.86 3.46 14.31
N SER A 4 14.75 3.68 13.00
CA SER A 4 15.36 4.86 12.35
C SER A 4 14.62 6.14 12.80
N PRO A 5 15.32 7.08 13.47
CA PRO A 5 14.73 8.38 13.83
C PRO A 5 14.24 9.17 12.61
N GLU A 6 14.91 9.00 11.48
CA GLU A 6 14.55 9.61 10.20
C GLU A 6 13.20 9.08 9.70
N LEU A 7 12.96 7.77 9.84
CA LEU A 7 11.70 7.15 9.45
C LEU A 7 10.51 7.63 10.30
N GLU A 8 10.71 7.79 11.61
CA GLU A 8 9.65 8.34 12.49
C GLU A 8 9.35 9.81 12.16
N THR A 9 10.38 10.59 11.82
CA THR A 9 10.20 11.96 11.33
C THR A 9 9.41 11.98 10.02
N PHE A 10 9.76 11.12 9.07
CA PHE A 10 9.05 10.98 7.80
C PHE A 10 7.60 10.52 8.01
N LYS A 11 7.35 9.60 8.94
CA LYS A 11 6.00 9.18 9.33
C LYS A 11 5.15 10.34 9.80
N ALA A 12 5.67 11.18 10.70
CA ALA A 12 4.95 12.36 11.17
C ALA A 12 4.63 13.35 10.03
N GLN A 13 5.57 13.53 9.09
CA GLN A 13 5.35 14.36 7.90
C GLN A 13 4.24 13.79 7.01
N VAL A 14 4.31 12.48 6.69
CA VAL A 14 3.31 11.80 5.85
C VAL A 14 1.91 11.88 6.49
N PHE A 15 1.79 11.71 7.81
CA PHE A 15 0.52 11.85 8.51
C PHE A 15 -0.04 13.27 8.38
N THR A 16 0.81 14.27 8.64
CA THR A 16 0.42 15.69 8.58
C THR A 16 -0.03 16.08 7.17
N GLU A 17 0.75 15.72 6.16
CA GLU A 17 0.44 16.03 4.77
C GLU A 17 -0.81 15.30 4.30
N SER A 18 -0.96 14.02 4.67
CA SER A 18 -2.14 13.22 4.30
C SER A 18 -3.43 13.84 4.85
N ALA A 19 -3.43 14.25 6.12
CA ALA A 19 -4.59 14.87 6.76
C ALA A 19 -4.95 16.24 6.17
N ARG A 20 -3.96 16.98 5.63
CA ARG A 20 -4.18 18.27 4.96
C ARG A 20 -4.70 18.10 3.54
N ARG A 21 -4.14 17.13 2.82
CA ARG A 21 -4.36 16.95 1.38
C ARG A 21 -5.63 16.20 1.04
N TRP A 22 -6.07 15.28 1.89
CA TRP A 22 -7.08 14.30 1.52
C TRP A 22 -8.33 14.35 2.40
N ASN A 23 -9.49 14.34 1.75
CA ASN A 23 -10.76 14.03 2.35
C ASN A 23 -11.11 12.55 2.09
N ILE A 24 -11.43 11.80 3.15
CA ILE A 24 -11.70 10.37 3.09
C ILE A 24 -12.86 10.00 2.15
N ASP A 25 -13.86 10.88 2.03
CA ASP A 25 -15.07 10.65 1.24
C ASP A 25 -14.84 10.86 -0.25
N GLU A 26 -13.83 11.67 -0.61
CA GLU A 26 -13.46 12.02 -1.99
C GLU A 26 -12.45 11.05 -2.59
N LEU A 27 -11.76 10.25 -1.77
CA LEU A 27 -10.77 9.28 -2.24
C LEU A 27 -11.32 8.33 -3.30
N LYS A 28 -12.61 8.01 -3.21
CA LYS A 28 -13.24 7.04 -4.13
C LYS A 28 -13.36 7.56 -5.56
N ASP A 29 -13.44 8.88 -5.72
CA ASP A 29 -13.68 9.56 -7.00
C ASP A 29 -12.39 10.18 -7.56
N ASN A 30 -11.36 10.31 -6.74
CA ASN A 30 -10.05 10.79 -7.19
C ASN A 30 -9.40 9.83 -8.20
N GLN A 31 -8.88 10.41 -9.28
CA GLN A 31 -8.33 9.69 -10.44
C GLN A 31 -7.24 8.68 -10.08
N VAL A 32 -6.34 8.99 -9.13
CA VAL A 32 -5.23 8.09 -8.78
C VAL A 32 -5.75 6.79 -8.18
N PHE A 33 -6.70 6.88 -7.24
CA PHE A 33 -7.27 5.68 -6.62
C PHE A 33 -8.21 4.95 -7.58
N ARG A 34 -8.92 5.67 -8.46
CA ARG A 34 -9.76 5.05 -9.50
C ARG A 34 -8.95 4.15 -10.42
N VAL A 35 -7.77 4.57 -10.87
CA VAL A 35 -6.90 3.73 -11.75
C VAL A 35 -6.57 2.38 -11.09
N TYR A 36 -6.19 2.37 -9.81
CA TYR A 36 -5.90 1.11 -9.11
C TYR A 36 -7.15 0.27 -8.83
N ARG A 37 -8.29 0.90 -8.53
CA ARG A 37 -9.56 0.20 -8.34
C ARG A 37 -10.02 -0.48 -9.62
N ASP A 38 -9.93 0.23 -10.74
CA ASP A 38 -10.28 -0.29 -12.05
C ASP A 38 -9.35 -1.43 -12.45
N PHE A 39 -8.05 -1.35 -12.11
CA PHE A 39 -7.14 -2.48 -12.26
C PHE A 39 -7.57 -3.71 -11.44
N PHE A 40 -7.94 -3.52 -10.17
CA PHE A 40 -8.43 -4.60 -9.31
C PHE A 40 -9.68 -5.27 -9.90
N TRP A 41 -10.64 -4.47 -10.39
CA TRP A 41 -11.82 -5.00 -11.08
C TRP A 41 -11.46 -5.81 -12.33
N LYS A 42 -10.51 -5.34 -13.14
CA LYS A 42 -10.04 -6.06 -14.34
C LYS A 42 -9.45 -7.43 -14.00
N VAL A 43 -8.79 -7.56 -12.85
CA VAL A 43 -8.26 -8.85 -12.36
C VAL A 43 -9.24 -9.60 -11.44
N LYS A 44 -10.54 -9.23 -11.47
CA LYS A 44 -11.63 -9.88 -10.73
C LYS A 44 -11.49 -9.81 -9.20
N VAL A 45 -10.74 -8.83 -8.69
CA VAL A 45 -10.66 -8.51 -7.26
C VAL A 45 -11.57 -7.34 -6.96
N ASP A 46 -12.43 -7.47 -5.94
CA ASP A 46 -13.30 -6.38 -5.50
C ASP A 46 -12.50 -5.37 -4.64
N PRO A 47 -12.16 -4.17 -5.16
CA PRO A 47 -11.40 -3.17 -4.43
C PRO A 47 -12.13 -2.56 -3.25
N THR A 48 -13.44 -2.79 -3.08
CA THR A 48 -14.19 -2.34 -1.90
C THR A 48 -14.01 -3.28 -0.72
N LYS A 49 -13.72 -4.56 -1.00
CA LYS A 49 -13.38 -5.60 -0.01
C LYS A 49 -11.87 -5.68 0.21
N THR A 50 -11.09 -5.73 -0.87
CA THR A 50 -9.63 -5.80 -0.86
C THR A 50 -9.06 -4.54 -1.50
N ARG A 51 -8.85 -3.50 -0.68
CA ARG A 51 -8.36 -2.20 -1.16
C ARG A 51 -6.87 -2.26 -1.54
N PRO A 52 -6.42 -1.51 -2.56
CA PRO A 52 -5.01 -1.24 -2.77
C PRO A 52 -4.34 -0.70 -1.50
N ALA A 53 -3.10 -1.09 -1.22
CA ALA A 53 -2.41 -0.77 0.02
C ALA A 53 -2.33 0.74 0.28
N SER A 54 -2.00 1.55 -0.74
CA SER A 54 -1.94 3.01 -0.62
C SER A 54 -3.26 3.61 -0.12
N GLU A 55 -4.39 3.18 -0.69
CA GLU A 55 -5.72 3.64 -0.27
C GLU A 55 -6.09 3.13 1.13
N ALA A 56 -5.80 1.87 1.43
CA ALA A 56 -6.10 1.27 2.72
C ALA A 56 -5.35 1.97 3.86
N LEU A 57 -4.06 2.23 3.68
CA LEU A 57 -3.21 2.91 4.66
C LEU A 57 -3.59 4.38 4.81
N LEU A 58 -3.84 5.09 3.71
CA LEU A 58 -4.31 6.48 3.77
C LEU A 58 -5.62 6.60 4.53
N ARG A 59 -6.59 5.72 4.28
CA ARG A 59 -7.86 5.68 5.04
C ARG A 59 -7.66 5.42 6.53
N ARG A 60 -6.64 4.65 6.93
CA ARG A 60 -6.34 4.46 8.37
C ARG A 60 -5.90 5.78 8.99
N ILE A 61 -4.98 6.51 8.33
CA ILE A 61 -4.51 7.83 8.78
C ILE A 61 -5.68 8.81 8.90
N LEU A 62 -6.53 8.91 7.87
CA LEU A 62 -7.67 9.84 7.87
C LEU A 62 -8.74 9.48 8.91
N ARG A 63 -8.74 8.27 9.44
CA ARG A 63 -9.60 7.83 10.55
C ARG A 63 -8.94 7.99 11.92
N GLY A 64 -7.74 8.58 11.99
CA GLY A 64 -6.97 8.71 13.22
C GLY A 64 -6.40 7.38 13.74
N ASN A 65 -6.37 6.33 12.91
CA ASN A 65 -5.82 5.04 13.30
C ASN A 65 -4.31 4.95 13.03
N PRO A 66 -3.54 4.27 13.89
CA PRO A 66 -2.13 4.04 13.62
C PRO A 66 -1.95 3.12 12.40
N LEU A 67 -0.84 3.33 11.69
CA LEU A 67 -0.36 2.39 10.69
C LEU A 67 0.22 1.14 11.39
N PRO A 68 0.16 -0.04 10.74
CA PRO A 68 0.94 -1.20 11.17
C PRO A 68 2.42 -0.84 11.33
N THR A 69 3.09 -1.48 12.27
CA THR A 69 4.54 -1.35 12.49
C THR A 69 5.12 -2.76 12.44
N ILE A 70 5.89 -3.05 11.40
CA ILE A 70 6.35 -4.42 11.09
C ILE A 70 7.88 -4.49 11.18
N ASN A 71 8.56 -3.72 10.34
CA ASN A 71 10.01 -3.51 10.37
C ASN A 71 10.34 -2.25 9.56
N THR A 72 11.56 -1.73 9.68
CA THR A 72 12.00 -0.48 9.05
C THR A 72 11.75 -0.43 7.53
N LEU A 73 12.02 -1.52 6.80
CA LEU A 73 11.83 -1.59 5.35
C LEU A 73 10.33 -1.56 5.00
N VAL A 74 9.54 -2.38 5.68
CA VAL A 74 8.09 -2.49 5.45
C VAL A 74 7.38 -1.19 5.77
N ASP A 75 7.75 -0.58 6.89
CA ASP A 75 7.17 0.69 7.32
C ASP A 75 7.57 1.81 6.35
N ALA A 76 8.80 1.81 5.84
CA ALA A 76 9.25 2.79 4.83
C ALA A 76 8.45 2.70 3.53
N TYR A 77 8.28 1.52 2.91
CA TYR A 77 7.52 1.45 1.65
C TYR A 77 6.02 1.66 1.86
N ASN A 78 5.47 1.31 3.04
CA ASN A 78 4.09 1.63 3.38
C ASN A 78 3.87 3.14 3.48
N LEU A 79 4.79 3.87 4.11
CA LEU A 79 4.76 5.34 4.16
C LEU A 79 4.94 5.96 2.77
N ALA A 80 5.87 5.43 1.97
CA ALA A 80 6.02 5.85 0.57
C ALA A 80 4.74 5.61 -0.25
N SER A 81 4.02 4.51 0.04
CA SER A 81 2.77 4.19 -0.63
C SER A 81 1.67 5.21 -0.32
N VAL A 82 1.61 5.68 0.93
CA VAL A 82 0.69 6.75 1.32
C VAL A 82 1.11 8.08 0.68
N ALA A 83 2.39 8.43 0.77
CA ALA A 83 2.91 9.72 0.29
C ALA A 83 2.68 9.93 -1.21
N THR A 84 2.76 8.86 -2.00
CA THR A 84 2.62 8.89 -3.47
C THR A 84 1.25 8.45 -3.96
N SER A 85 0.40 7.91 -3.09
CA SER A 85 -0.85 7.20 -3.43
C SER A 85 -0.66 5.97 -4.33
N ILE A 86 0.57 5.48 -4.52
CA ILE A 86 0.93 4.31 -5.33
C ILE A 86 1.15 3.11 -4.40
N PRO A 87 0.55 1.94 -4.62
CA PRO A 87 0.83 0.75 -3.81
C PRO A 87 2.23 0.21 -4.14
N PHE A 88 3.08 0.10 -3.12
CA PHE A 88 4.38 -0.56 -3.22
C PHE A 88 4.38 -1.93 -2.54
N GLY A 89 5.25 -2.81 -3.02
CA GLY A 89 5.61 -4.07 -2.39
C GLY A 89 7.10 -4.33 -2.62
N ALA A 90 7.71 -5.07 -1.70
CA ALA A 90 9.11 -5.42 -1.77
C ALA A 90 9.28 -6.94 -1.71
N PHE A 91 10.27 -7.46 -2.43
CA PHE A 91 10.63 -8.87 -2.46
C PHE A 91 12.14 -9.00 -2.19
N ASP A 92 12.51 -10.03 -1.44
CA ASP A 92 13.91 -10.38 -1.20
C ASP A 92 14.49 -11.00 -2.47
N THR A 93 15.39 -10.27 -3.14
CA THR A 93 16.00 -10.68 -4.41
C THR A 93 16.81 -11.96 -4.29
N ASP A 94 17.44 -12.21 -3.13
CA ASP A 94 18.26 -13.40 -2.91
C ASP A 94 17.38 -14.66 -2.77
N ARG A 95 16.09 -14.47 -2.49
CA ARG A 95 15.09 -15.55 -2.45
C ARG A 95 14.29 -15.70 -3.73
N MET A 96 14.38 -14.74 -4.66
CA MET A 96 13.69 -14.83 -5.94
C MET A 96 14.37 -15.82 -6.87
N ARG A 97 13.56 -16.57 -7.63
CA ARG A 97 14.05 -17.54 -8.62
C ARG A 97 13.47 -17.21 -9.99
N GLY A 98 14.34 -17.00 -10.97
CA GLY A 98 13.95 -16.66 -12.34
C GLY A 98 13.46 -15.22 -12.50
N THR A 99 12.93 -14.90 -13.68
CA THR A 99 12.43 -13.56 -14.01
C THR A 99 11.01 -13.38 -13.49
N PRO A 100 10.69 -12.27 -12.80
CA PRO A 100 9.32 -11.96 -12.41
C PRO A 100 8.40 -11.87 -13.63
N VAL A 101 7.25 -12.54 -13.56
CA VAL A 101 6.21 -12.52 -14.58
C VAL A 101 4.85 -12.28 -13.95
N MET A 102 4.00 -11.51 -14.63
CA MET A 102 2.60 -11.34 -14.25
C MET A 102 1.75 -12.27 -15.14
N ARG A 103 1.05 -13.22 -14.52
CA ARG A 103 0.16 -14.16 -15.20
C ARG A 103 -0.97 -14.59 -14.27
N GLU A 104 -2.01 -15.19 -14.85
CA GLU A 104 -3.01 -15.91 -14.06
C GLU A 104 -2.37 -17.13 -13.35
N ALA A 105 -2.91 -17.46 -12.17
CA ALA A 105 -2.53 -18.65 -11.43
C ALA A 105 -3.00 -19.91 -12.15
N LYS A 106 -2.26 -21.01 -12.02
CA LYS A 106 -2.66 -22.32 -12.56
C LYS A 106 -3.59 -23.04 -11.58
N PRO A 107 -4.47 -23.94 -12.05
CA PRO A 107 -5.22 -24.82 -11.17
C PRO A 107 -4.27 -25.62 -10.26
N GLY A 108 -4.53 -25.59 -8.95
CA GLY A 108 -3.70 -26.26 -7.94
C GLY A 108 -2.42 -25.53 -7.55
N GLU A 109 -2.16 -24.32 -8.06
CA GLU A 109 -1.04 -23.50 -7.62
C GLU A 109 -1.27 -22.97 -6.20
N GLU A 110 -0.38 -23.31 -5.27
CA GLU A 110 -0.47 -22.87 -3.88
C GLU A 110 0.09 -21.45 -3.71
N PHE A 111 -0.63 -20.65 -2.90
CA PHE A 111 -0.17 -19.35 -2.45
C PHE A 111 -0.18 -19.31 -0.92
N LEU A 112 1.01 -19.26 -0.33
CA LEU A 112 1.20 -19.14 1.11
C LEU A 112 1.19 -17.64 1.44
N GLY A 113 -0.03 -17.12 1.66
CA GLY A 113 -0.24 -15.71 2.03
C GLY A 113 0.41 -15.31 3.34
#